data_AF-A0A6C0IP82-F1
#
_entry.id   AF-A0A6C0IP82-F1
#
_cell.length_a   1.000
_cell.length_b   1.000
_cell.length_c   1.000
_cell.angle_alpha   90.00
_cell.angle_beta   90.00
_cell.angle_gamma   90.00
#
_symmetry.space_group_name_H-M   'P 1'
#
loop_
_entity.id
_entity.type
_entity.pdbx_description
1 polymer ?
#
loop_
_entity_poly.entity_id
_entity_poly.type
_entity_poly.pdbx_seq_one_letter_code
_entity_poly.pdbx_strand_id
1 'polypeptide(L)'
;MVNRPQFQNGGYTVGGKKYKMLVGSRAQVWNGTAQKTSYGRAGLKKADLLMNKWGRIVSKRKHKTGKKSGLKRLHAKGYFTKKGQFGIFKKGSKTKKARKSKKGKRCRHKAGPKKGKYKKCKTKKRR
;
A
#
# COMPACT_ATOMS: atom_id res chain seq x y z
N MET A 1 0.05 34.84 10.18
CA MET A 1 1.34 34.96 10.89
C MET A 1 2.01 33.59 11.02
N VAL A 2 3.19 33.40 10.44
CA VAL A 2 3.97 32.17 10.62
C VAL A 2 4.88 32.36 11.83
N ASN A 3 4.63 31.63 12.92
CA ASN A 3 5.47 31.69 14.12
C ASN A 3 6.84 31.06 13.82
N ARG A 4 7.80 31.89 13.39
CA ARG A 4 9.19 31.51 13.15
C ARG A 4 9.89 31.28 14.49
N PRO A 5 10.68 30.22 14.65
CA PRO A 5 11.47 30.03 15.86
C PRO A 5 12.54 31.10 16.01
N GLN A 6 12.64 31.67 17.20
CA GLN A 6 13.69 32.61 17.58
C GLN A 6 14.59 31.95 18.63
N PHE A 7 15.91 32.06 18.45
CA PHE A 7 16.87 31.63 19.45
C PHE A 7 17.14 32.76 20.43
N GLN A 8 16.81 32.59 21.70
CA GLN A 8 16.95 33.59 22.76
C GLN A 8 17.31 32.90 24.08
N ASN A 9 18.23 33.49 24.84
CA ASN A 9 18.61 33.04 26.20
C ASN A 9 18.92 31.53 26.27
N GLY A 10 19.68 31.02 25.29
CA GLY A 10 20.10 29.61 25.24
C GLY A 10 19.02 28.60 24.84
N GLY A 11 17.85 29.06 24.39
CA GLY A 11 16.75 28.20 23.94
C GLY A 11 16.00 28.77 22.73
N TYR A 12 14.97 28.05 22.30
CA TYR A 12 14.11 28.42 21.18
C TYR A 12 12.73 28.85 21.67
N THR A 13 12.29 30.05 21.31
CA THR A 13 10.94 30.54 21.57
C THR A 13 10.11 30.42 20.30
N VAL A 14 8.97 29.70 20.37
CA VAL A 14 7.99 29.65 19.27
C VAL A 14 6.57 29.85 19.80
N GLY A 15 5.91 30.92 19.33
CA GLY A 15 4.50 31.20 19.66
C GLY A 15 4.26 31.28 21.18
N GLY A 16 5.16 31.94 21.90
CA GLY A 16 5.09 32.11 23.36
C GLY A 16 5.61 30.95 24.21
N LYS A 17 6.02 29.82 23.61
CA LYS A 17 6.58 28.66 24.33
C LYS A 17 8.09 28.57 24.15
N LYS A 18 8.81 28.34 25.24
CA LYS A 18 10.26 28.09 25.26
C LYS A 18 10.55 26.60 25.13
N TYR A 19 11.55 26.25 24.33
CA TYR A 19 12.02 24.89 24.07
C TYR A 19 13.53 24.87 24.18
N LYS A 20 14.10 23.79 24.73
CA LYS A 20 15.57 23.63 24.80
C LYS A 20 16.17 23.40 23.41
N MET A 21 15.42 22.73 22.53
CA MET A 21 15.85 22.42 21.17
C MET A 21 14.71 22.56 20.16
N LEU A 22 15.04 22.91 18.93
CA LEU A 22 14.06 23.02 17.87
C LEU A 22 13.55 21.64 17.42
N VAL A 23 14.49 20.74 17.13
CA VAL A 23 14.24 19.41 16.60
C VAL A 23 14.70 18.38 17.63
N GLY A 24 13.86 17.38 17.89
CA GLY A 24 14.19 16.27 18.77
C GLY A 24 13.41 15.01 18.46
N SER A 25 13.60 13.99 19.29
CA SER A 25 12.84 12.75 19.19
C SER A 25 11.35 12.96 19.51
N ARG A 26 10.50 12.01 19.12
CA ARG A 26 9.06 12.06 19.46
C ARG A 26 8.82 12.13 20.96
N ALA A 27 9.65 11.47 21.77
CA ALA A 27 9.58 11.54 23.23
C ALA A 27 9.92 12.95 23.73
N GLN A 28 11.00 13.57 23.23
CA GLN A 28 11.37 14.94 23.59
C GLN A 28 10.30 15.96 23.21
N VAL A 29 9.64 15.79 22.06
CA VAL A 29 8.52 16.65 21.65
C VAL A 29 7.30 16.45 22.54
N TRP A 30 7.01 15.21 22.93
CA TRP A 30 5.90 14.89 23.84
C TRP A 30 6.12 15.47 25.23
N ASN A 31 7.34 15.38 25.74
CA ASN A 31 7.74 15.92 27.05
C ASN A 31 7.90 17.46 27.03
N GLY A 32 7.87 18.09 25.85
CA GLY A 32 7.96 19.55 25.72
C GLY A 32 9.39 20.11 25.68
N THR A 33 10.42 19.25 25.67
CA THR A 33 11.82 19.67 25.52
C THR A 33 12.11 20.19 24.11
N ALA A 34 11.48 19.58 23.10
CA ALA A 34 11.65 19.91 21.69
C ALA A 34 10.36 20.45 21.06
N GLN A 35 10.49 21.36 20.10
CA GLN A 35 9.34 21.93 19.41
C GLN A 35 8.70 20.95 18.40
N LYS A 36 9.53 20.28 17.60
CA LYS A 36 9.10 19.41 16.49
C LYS A 36 10.05 18.23 16.27
N THR A 37 9.60 17.22 15.51
CA THR A 37 10.38 15.99 15.29
C THR A 37 11.43 16.06 14.18
N SER A 38 11.29 16.96 13.22
CA SER A 38 12.22 17.10 12.09
C SER A 38 12.12 18.51 11.49
N TYR A 39 13.08 18.85 10.63
CA TYR A 39 13.08 20.11 9.87
C TYR A 39 12.01 20.10 8.75
N GLY A 40 11.68 21.30 8.26
CA GLY A 40 10.69 21.49 7.19
C GLY A 40 9.24 21.23 7.60
N ARG A 41 8.38 21.02 6.59
CA ARG A 41 6.92 20.80 6.75
C ARG A 41 6.56 19.41 7.29
N ALA A 42 7.52 18.47 7.27
CA ALA A 42 7.31 17.11 7.74
C ALA A 42 7.44 16.96 9.27
N GLY A 43 7.94 17.98 9.96
CA GLY A 43 8.10 17.98 11.41
C GLY A 43 6.76 17.93 12.14
N LEU A 44 6.59 16.95 13.03
CA LEU A 44 5.39 16.79 13.85
C LEU A 44 5.52 17.61 15.13
N LYS A 45 4.49 18.38 15.47
CA LYS A 45 4.38 19.04 16.78
C LYS A 45 3.68 18.10 17.76
N LYS A 46 3.72 18.44 19.05
CA LYS A 46 3.02 17.67 20.10
C LYS A 46 1.54 17.40 19.79
N ALA A 47 0.83 18.37 19.18
CA ALA A 47 -0.57 18.22 18.77
C ALA A 47 -0.81 17.17 17.67
N ASP A 48 0.21 16.87 16.88
CA ASP A 48 0.18 15.86 15.80
C ASP A 48 0.58 14.46 16.29
N LEU A 49 0.99 14.34 17.55
CA LEU A 49 1.39 13.09 18.19
C LEU A 49 0.28 12.60 19.13
N LEU A 50 0.26 11.29 19.37
CA LEU A 50 -0.54 10.67 20.41
C LEU A 50 0.17 9.44 20.96
N MET A 51 -0.12 9.10 22.21
CA MET A 51 0.31 7.84 22.80
C MET A 51 -0.69 6.74 22.46
N ASN A 52 -0.22 5.64 21.88
CA ASN A 52 -1.07 4.48 21.63
C ASN A 52 -1.26 3.66 22.92
N LYS A 53 -2.16 2.67 22.88
CA LYS A 53 -2.42 1.78 24.03
C LYS A 53 -1.21 0.95 24.50
N TRP A 54 -0.12 0.93 23.73
CA TRP A 54 1.12 0.21 24.02
C TRP A 54 2.22 1.16 24.54
N GLY A 55 1.87 2.39 24.94
CA GLY A 55 2.80 3.39 25.45
C GLY A 55 3.69 4.05 24.38
N ARG A 56 3.53 3.74 23.09
CA ARG A 56 4.35 4.31 22.01
C ARG A 56 3.77 5.63 21.52
N ILE A 57 4.61 6.64 21.39
CA ILE A 57 4.26 7.94 20.80
C ILE A 57 4.29 7.82 19.27
N VAL A 58 3.11 7.87 18.65
CA VAL A 58 2.91 7.74 17.20
C VAL A 58 2.28 8.99 16.61
N SER A 59 2.30 9.15 15.29
CA SER A 59 1.58 10.25 14.66
C SER A 59 0.07 10.01 14.68
N LYS A 60 -0.69 11.05 15.01
CA LYS A 60 -2.15 11.06 15.03
C LYS A 60 -2.73 10.70 13.67
N ARG A 61 -2.10 11.16 12.59
CA ARG A 61 -2.46 10.78 11.21
C ARG A 61 -2.37 9.27 11.00
N LYS A 62 -1.22 8.64 11.32
CA LYS A 62 -1.02 7.19 11.12
C LYS A 62 -1.99 6.37 11.96
N HIS A 63 -2.24 6.77 13.21
CA HIS A 63 -3.20 6.11 14.07
C HIS A 63 -4.63 6.15 13.49
N LYS A 64 -5.06 7.32 12.99
CA LYS A 64 -6.36 7.50 12.31
C LYS A 64 -6.45 6.71 11.00
N THR A 65 -5.37 6.64 10.23
CA THR A 65 -5.31 5.88 8.96
C THR A 65 -5.32 4.35 9.14
N GLY A 66 -5.52 3.84 10.36
CA GLY A 66 -5.49 2.41 10.67
C GLY A 66 -6.48 1.54 9.86
N LYS A 67 -6.73 0.33 10.39
CA LYS A 67 -7.42 -0.77 9.69
C LYS A 67 -8.70 -0.34 8.94
N LYS A 68 -9.48 0.59 9.50
CA LYS A 68 -10.73 1.08 8.90
C LYS A 68 -10.53 1.80 7.57
N SER A 69 -9.60 2.76 7.46
CA SER A 69 -9.41 3.48 6.18
C SER A 69 -8.69 2.64 5.12
N GLY A 70 -7.75 1.78 5.53
CA GLY A 70 -7.09 0.85 4.62
C GLY A 70 -8.08 -0.14 4.00
N LEU A 71 -8.92 -0.76 4.82
CA LEU A 71 -9.97 -1.67 4.37
C LEU A 71 -11.01 -0.97 3.48
N LYS A 72 -11.46 0.24 3.88
CA LYS A 72 -12.34 1.07 3.05
C LYS A 72 -11.72 1.37 1.68
N ARG A 73 -10.43 1.71 1.62
CA ARG A 73 -9.72 1.95 0.34
C ARG A 73 -9.67 0.70 -0.54
N LEU A 74 -9.46 -0.48 0.05
CA LEU A 74 -9.46 -1.74 -0.69
C LEU A 74 -10.84 -2.07 -1.23
N HIS A 75 -11.89 -1.94 -0.40
CA HIS A 75 -13.27 -2.15 -0.80
C HIS A 75 -13.70 -1.18 -1.91
N ALA A 76 -13.33 0.09 -1.81
CA ALA A 76 -13.58 1.09 -2.86
C ALA A 76 -12.88 0.74 -4.19
N LYS A 77 -11.68 0.16 -4.14
CA LYS A 77 -10.97 -0.37 -5.31
C LYS A 77 -11.53 -1.73 -5.80
N GLY A 78 -12.60 -2.22 -5.16
CA GLY A 78 -13.27 -3.47 -5.47
C GLY A 78 -12.63 -4.71 -4.84
N TYR A 79 -11.59 -4.57 -4.03
CA TYR A 79 -10.93 -5.71 -3.36
C TYR A 79 -11.63 -6.05 -2.04
N PHE A 80 -11.92 -7.32 -1.81
CA PHE A 80 -12.57 -7.83 -0.61
C PHE A 80 -12.03 -9.21 -0.23
N THR A 81 -12.29 -9.62 1.01
CA THR A 81 -12.01 -10.97 1.52
C THR A 81 -13.33 -11.71 1.74
N LYS A 82 -13.32 -13.04 1.62
CA LYS A 82 -14.47 -13.89 1.92
C LYS A 82 -14.22 -14.63 3.22
N LYS A 83 -15.23 -14.73 4.08
CA LYS A 83 -15.13 -15.50 5.34
C LYS A 83 -14.78 -16.96 5.00
N GLY A 84 -13.76 -17.51 5.66
CA GLY A 84 -13.34 -18.90 5.47
C GLY A 84 -12.52 -19.18 4.21
N GLN A 85 -12.20 -18.18 3.37
CA GLN A 85 -11.37 -18.36 2.18
C GLN A 85 -10.16 -17.43 2.23
N PHE A 86 -8.97 -18.01 2.18
CA PHE A 86 -7.72 -17.26 2.10
C PHE A 86 -7.48 -16.78 0.66
N GLY A 87 -7.29 -15.47 0.47
CA GLY A 87 -6.98 -14.88 -0.83
C GLY A 87 -7.53 -13.46 -1.05
N ILE A 88 -7.25 -12.91 -2.24
CA ILE A 88 -7.69 -11.59 -2.68
C ILE A 88 -8.82 -11.77 -3.71
N PHE A 89 -10.00 -11.23 -3.43
CA PHE A 89 -11.13 -11.24 -4.36
C PHE A 89 -11.39 -9.83 -4.86
N LYS A 90 -11.70 -9.66 -6.16
CA LYS A 90 -12.03 -8.36 -6.74
C LYS A 90 -13.42 -8.39 -7.38
N LYS A 91 -14.29 -7.44 -7.02
CA LYS A 91 -15.65 -7.33 -7.57
C LYS A 91 -15.53 -7.01 -9.07
N GLY A 92 -16.16 -7.82 -9.92
CA GLY A 92 -16.09 -7.65 -11.36
C GLY A 92 -14.82 -8.19 -12.03
N SER A 93 -13.88 -8.81 -11.30
CA SER A 93 -12.85 -9.63 -11.95
C SER A 93 -13.50 -10.93 -12.42
N LYS A 94 -14.21 -10.87 -13.56
CA LYS A 94 -14.29 -12.04 -14.43
C LYS A 94 -12.83 -12.31 -14.79
N THR A 95 -12.18 -13.22 -14.08
CA THR A 95 -10.98 -13.86 -14.61
C THR A 95 -11.39 -14.24 -16.02
N LYS A 96 -10.83 -13.56 -17.03
CA LYS A 96 -11.01 -14.01 -18.42
C LYS A 96 -10.34 -15.36 -18.38
N LYS A 97 -11.14 -16.41 -18.13
CA LYS A 97 -10.71 -17.80 -18.16
C LYS A 97 -10.12 -17.87 -19.56
N ALA A 98 -8.79 -17.84 -19.64
CA ALA A 98 -8.11 -17.79 -20.93
C ALA A 98 -8.73 -18.97 -21.67
N ARG A 99 -9.52 -18.67 -22.71
CA ARG A 99 -10.13 -19.73 -23.52
C ARG A 99 -8.90 -20.46 -24.02
N LYS A 100 -8.54 -21.60 -23.41
CA LYS A 100 -7.51 -22.49 -23.93
C LYS A 100 -7.95 -22.70 -25.35
N SER A 101 -7.29 -22.05 -26.30
CA SER A 101 -7.56 -22.26 -27.70
C SER A 101 -7.40 -23.76 -27.87
N LYS A 102 -8.45 -24.45 -28.32
CA LYS A 102 -8.31 -25.87 -28.66
C LYS A 102 -7.22 -25.91 -29.72
N LYS A 103 -5.97 -26.21 -29.34
CA LYS A 103 -4.87 -26.46 -30.28
C LYS A 103 -5.45 -27.47 -31.25
N GLY A 104 -5.71 -27.04 -32.49
CA GLY A 104 -6.36 -27.89 -33.48
C GLY A 104 -5.66 -29.24 -33.53
N LYS A 105 -6.42 -30.34 -33.45
CA LYS A 105 -5.84 -31.69 -33.48
C LYS A 105 -4.90 -31.77 -34.69
N ARG A 106 -3.60 -31.96 -34.42
CA ARG A 106 -2.58 -32.20 -35.46
C ARG A 106 -2.42 -33.71 -35.59
N CYS A 107 -2.54 -34.21 -36.81
CA CYS A 107 -2.33 -35.61 -37.13
C CYS A 107 -0.86 -35.78 -37.56
N ARG A 108 -0.27 -36.98 -37.49
CA ARG A 108 1.06 -37.24 -38.08
C ARG A 108 0.93 -37.83 -39.48
N HIS A 109 1.92 -37.59 -40.35
CA HIS A 109 2.06 -38.35 -41.59
C HIS A 109 2.42 -39.80 -41.27
N LYS A 110 1.69 -40.75 -41.88
CA LYS A 110 1.86 -42.19 -41.63
C LYS A 110 2.83 -42.88 -42.61
N ALA A 111 3.05 -42.29 -43.78
CA ALA A 111 3.95 -42.79 -44.83
C ALA A 111 4.53 -41.63 -45.67
N GLY A 112 5.53 -41.94 -46.50
CA GLY A 112 6.19 -41.00 -47.41
C GLY A 112 7.30 -40.16 -46.75
N PRO A 113 7.94 -39.24 -47.51
CA PRO A 113 9.14 -38.49 -47.07
C PRO A 113 8.91 -37.55 -45.88
N LYS A 114 7.65 -37.33 -45.47
CA LYS A 114 7.27 -36.53 -44.29
C LYS A 114 6.77 -37.38 -43.11
N LYS A 115 6.91 -38.71 -43.15
CA LYS A 115 6.49 -39.64 -42.08
C LYS A 115 6.99 -39.16 -40.71
N GLY A 116 6.11 -39.17 -39.71
CA GLY A 116 6.40 -38.67 -38.36
C GLY A 116 6.16 -37.16 -38.15
N LYS A 117 6.22 -36.32 -39.19
CA LYS A 117 5.95 -34.87 -39.08
C LYS A 117 4.46 -34.59 -38.86
N TYR A 118 4.14 -33.50 -38.16
CA TYR A 118 2.76 -33.08 -37.86
C TYR A 118 2.11 -32.37 -39.06
N LYS A 119 0.85 -32.71 -39.33
CA LYS A 119 -0.05 -32.10 -40.33
C LYS A 119 -1.37 -31.68 -39.68
N LYS A 120 -2.07 -30.73 -40.31
CA LYS A 120 -3.45 -30.39 -39.93
C LYS A 120 -4.33 -31.62 -40.18
N CYS A 121 -5.09 -32.09 -39.18
CA CYS A 121 -6.04 -33.17 -39.42
C CYS A 121 -7.09 -32.69 -40.42
N LYS A 122 -7.14 -33.31 -41.61
CA LYS A 122 -8.26 -33.09 -42.54
C LYS A 122 -9.48 -33.78 -41.92
N THR A 123 -10.44 -33.01 -41.42
CA THR A 123 -11.75 -33.55 -41.08
C THR A 123 -12.38 -34.02 -42.39
N LYS A 124 -12.63 -35.33 -42.54
CA LYS A 124 -13.50 -35.81 -43.63
C LYS A 124 -14.83 -35.08 -43.47
N LYS A 125 -15.20 -34.22 -44.42
CA LYS A 125 -16.60 -33.84 -44.61
C LYS A 125 -17.32 -35.15 -44.90
N ARG A 126 -18.17 -35.62 -43.97
CA ARG A 126 -19.12 -36.68 -44.30
C ARG A 126 -20.04 -36.07 -45.37
N ARG A 127 -20.11 -36.75 -46.52
CA ARG A 127 -21.11 -36.45 -47.55
C ARG A 127 -22.49 -36.74 -46.98
#